data_AF-A0A444U7D7-F1
#
_entry.id   AF-A0A444U7D7-F1
#
_cell.length_a   1.000
_cell.length_b   1.000
_cell.length_c   1.000
_cell.angle_alpha   90.00
_cell.angle_beta   90.00
_cell.angle_gamma   90.00
#
_symmetry.space_group_name_H-M   'P 1'
#
loop_
_entity.id
_entity.type
_entity.pdbx_description
1 polymer ?
#
loop_
_entity_poly.entity_id
_entity_poly.type
_entity_poly.pdbx_seq_one_letter_code
_entity_poly.pdbx_strand_id
1 'polypeptide(L)' 'MTAVCAIFEESAARDDEVFQLAISDLSLNDDILQSEKITYSIKFIEANNPFQAVQEDEQMLKLGTRFDISRP' A
#
# COMPACT_ATOMS: atom_id res chain seq x y z
N MET A 1 -4.56 2.88 -13.00
CA MET A 1 -4.89 2.97 -11.57
C MET A 1 -3.66 2.48 -10.82
N THR A 2 -3.11 3.34 -9.97
CA THR A 2 -1.89 3.03 -9.23
C THR A 2 -2.27 2.58 -7.82
N ALA A 3 -2.07 1.29 -7.53
CA ALA A 3 -2.33 0.70 -6.22
C ALA A 3 -1.01 0.42 -5.49
N VAL A 4 -0.91 0.85 -4.23
CA VAL A 4 0.30 0.66 -3.39
C VAL A 4 -0.08 -0.09 -2.13
N CYS A 5 0.75 -1.06 -1.71
CA CYS A 5 0.60 -1.77 -0.45
C CYS A 5 1.75 -1.40 0.49
N ALA A 6 1.43 -1.23 1.77
CA ALA A 6 2.42 -1.08 2.82
C ALA A 6 2.12 -2.05 3.97
N ILE A 7 3.18 -2.66 4.50
CA ILE A 7 3.13 -3.46 5.72
C ILE A 7 4.09 -2.81 6.71
N PHE A 8 3.55 -2.40 7.85
CA PHE A 8 4.29 -1.75 8.91
C PHE A 8 4.26 -2.59 10.17
N GLU A 9 5.29 -2.48 11.00
CA GLU A 9 5.21 -2.95 12.38
C GLU A 9 4.25 -2.04 13.17
N GLU A 10 3.56 -2.58 14.19
CA GLU A 10 2.64 -1.79 15.03
C GLU A 10 3.30 -0.56 15.69
N SER A 11 4.61 -0.60 15.97
CA SER A 11 5.35 0.54 16.52
C SER A 11 5.75 1.59 15.48
N ALA A 12 5.57 1.32 14.19
CA ALA A 12 6.03 2.16 13.08
C ALA A 12 5.03 3.29 12.74
N ALA A 13 4.47 3.94 13.77
CA ALA A 13 3.47 5.01 13.61
C ALA A 13 4.01 6.17 12.74
N ARG A 14 5.30 6.50 12.89
CA ARG A 14 5.94 7.54 12.09
C ARG A 14 6.01 7.20 10.61
N ASP A 15 6.21 5.92 10.28
CA ASP A 15 6.27 5.48 8.88
C ASP A 15 4.89 5.55 8.22
N ASP A 16 3.81 5.21 8.94
CA ASP A 16 2.43 5.41 8.46
C ASP A 16 2.11 6.90 8.24
N GLU A 17 2.45 7.77 9.20
CA GLU A 17 2.24 9.21 9.07
C GLU A 17 2.95 9.78 7.84
N VAL A 18 4.25 9.47 7.66
CA VAL A 18 5.03 9.94 6.51
C VAL A 18 4.51 9.33 5.21
N PHE A 19 4.09 8.06 5.22
CA PHE A 19 3.51 7.42 4.06
C PHE A 19 2.23 8.12 3.61
N GLN A 20 1.30 8.40 4.53
CA GLN A 20 0.06 9.10 4.21
C GLN A 20 0.29 10.53 3.71
N LEU A 21 1.25 11.24 4.30
CA LEU A 21 1.65 12.56 3.80
C LEU A 21 2.18 12.49 2.38
N ALA A 22 3.05 11.52 2.06
CA ALA A 22 3.57 11.35 0.71
C ALA A 22 2.47 11.03 -0.31
N ILE A 23 1.50 10.20 0.06
CA ILE A 23 0.33 9.90 -0.79
C ILE A 23 -0.51 11.16 -1.02
N SER A 24 -0.74 11.96 0.03
CA SER A 24 -1.45 13.23 -0.08
C SER A 24 -0.74 14.19 -1.01
N ASP A 25 0.57 14.38 -0.83
CA ASP A 25 1.38 15.29 -1.64
C ASP A 25 1.36 14.89 -3.12
N LEU A 26 1.49 13.59 -3.43
CA LEU A 26 1.40 13.08 -4.80
C LEU A 26 0.00 13.21 -5.39
N SER A 27 -1.05 13.07 -4.57
CA SER A 27 -2.44 13.18 -5.01
C SER A 27 -2.89 14.62 -5.27
N LEU A 28 -2.22 15.60 -4.66
CA LEU A 28 -2.46 17.03 -4.86
C LEU A 28 -1.67 17.62 -6.04
N ASN A 29 -0.71 16.86 -6.58
CA ASN A 29 0.13 17.31 -7.68
C ASN A 29 -0.46 16.89 -9.03
N ASP A 30 -1.15 17.83 -9.70
CA ASP A 30 -1.80 17.61 -11.00
C ASP A 30 -0.82 17.32 -12.16
N ASP A 31 0.49 17.50 -11.97
CA ASP A 31 1.51 17.12 -12.96
C ASP A 31 1.89 15.63 -12.87
N ILE A 32 1.56 14.96 -11.78
CA ILE A 32 1.91 13.55 -11.51
C ILE A 32 0.62 12.74 -11.44
N LEU A 33 0.52 11.64 -12.21
CA LEU A 33 -0.66 10.77 -12.24
C LEU A 33 -1.97 11.53 -12.57
N GLN A 34 -1.92 12.42 -13.57
CA GLN A 34 -2.99 13.39 -13.93
C GLN A 34 -4.39 12.80 -14.18
N SER A 35 -4.50 11.48 -14.41
CA SER A 35 -5.78 10.78 -14.62
C SER A 35 -5.92 9.53 -13.74
N GLU A 36 -4.98 9.32 -12.81
CA GLU A 36 -4.99 8.16 -11.93
C GLU A 36 -5.01 8.60 -10.46
N LYS A 37 -5.96 8.04 -9.70
CA LYS A 37 -5.93 8.16 -8.25
C LYS A 37 -5.01 7.09 -7.67
N ILE A 38 -4.20 7.47 -6.69
CA ILE A 38 -3.47 6.51 -5.86
C ILE A 38 -4.47 5.88 -4.89
N THR A 39 -4.59 4.56 -4.94
CA THR A 39 -5.28 3.78 -3.91
C THR A 39 -4.23 3.03 -3.10
N TYR A 40 -4.48 2.86 -1.80
CA TYR A 40 -3.53 2.17 -0.95
C TYR A 40 -4.22 1.28 0.08
N SER A 41 -3.50 0.28 0.55
CA SER A 41 -3.89 -0.56 1.68
C SER A 41 -2.69 -0.72 2.60
N ILE A 42 -2.93 -0.58 3.90
CA ILE A 42 -1.91 -0.68 4.95
C ILE A 42 -2.30 -1.82 5.88
N LYS A 43 -1.32 -2.64 6.25
CA LYS A 43 -1.45 -3.65 7.30
C LYS A 43 -0.40 -3.43 8.36
N PHE A 44 -0.82 -3.55 9.61
CA PHE A 44 0.08 -3.54 10.75
C PHE A 44 0.31 -4.97 11.22
N ILE A 45 1.55 -5.31 11.54
CA ILE A 45 1.95 -6.64 12.02
C ILE A 45 2.68 -6.54 13.34
N GLU A 46 2.61 -7.63 14.11
CA GLU A 46 3.38 -7.76 15.34
C GLU A 46 4.89 -7.82 15.04
N ALA A 47 5.67 -7.23 15.94
CA ALA A 47 7.13 -7.29 15.87
C ALA A 47 7.60 -8.75 15.89
N ASN A 48 8.62 -9.06 15.07
CA ASN A 48 9.23 -10.40 15.01
C ASN A 48 8.27 -11.55 14.63
N ASN A 49 7.15 -11.26 13.95
CA ASN A 49 6.26 -12.28 13.41
C ASN A 49 6.36 -12.39 11.88
N PRO A 50 7.41 -13.06 11.34
CA PRO A 50 7.63 -13.14 9.90
C PRO A 50 6.52 -13.90 9.16
N PHE A 51 5.83 -14.82 9.82
CA PHE A 51 4.71 -15.56 9.22
C PHE A 51 3.50 -14.67 8.99
N GLN A 52 3.18 -13.80 9.95
CA GLN A 52 2.12 -12.80 9.77
C GLN A 52 2.45 -11.84 8.63
N ALA A 53 3.71 -11.41 8.51
CA ALA A 53 4.16 -10.56 7.41
C ALA A 53 3.86 -11.20 6.04
N VAL A 54 4.23 -12.47 5.86
CA VAL A 54 3.95 -13.22 4.62
C VAL A 54 2.45 -13.41 4.40
N GLN A 55 1.69 -13.71 5.46
CA GLN A 55 0.25 -13.90 5.37
C GLN A 55 -0.49 -12.63 4.94
N GLU A 56 -0.13 -11.47 5.50
CA GLU A 56 -0.72 -10.20 5.12
C GLU A 56 -0.30 -9.79 3.71
N ASP A 57 0.96 -10.00 3.32
CA ASP A 57 1.43 -9.76 1.94
C ASP A 57 0.66 -10.60 0.92
N GLU A 58 0.49 -11.89 1.18
CA GLU A 58 -0.33 -12.76 0.33
C GLU A 58 -1.79 -12.32 0.23
N GLN A 59 -2.38 -11.84 1.33
CA GLN A 59 -3.75 -11.31 1.32
C GLN A 59 -3.85 -10.06 0.46
N MET A 60 -2.89 -9.14 0.61
CA MET A 60 -2.84 -7.88 -0.15
C MET A 60 -2.72 -8.14 -1.65
N LEU A 61 -1.90 -9.12 -2.07
CA LEU A 61 -1.78 -9.55 -3.46
C LEU A 61 -3.09 -10.13 -4.03
N LYS A 62 -3.91 -10.78 -3.19
CA LYS A 62 -5.21 -11.37 -3.57
C LYS A 62 -6.33 -10.34 -3.65
N LEU A 63 -6.23 -9.22 -2.91
CA LEU A 63 -7.24 -8.14 -2.82
C LEU A 63 -7.27 -7.18 -4.04
N GLY A 64 -6.50 -7.45 -5.10
CA GLY A 64 -6.60 -6.74 -6.37
C GLY A 64 -5.39 -5.88 -6.75
N THR A 65 -4.23 -6.07 -6.11
CA THR A 65 -2.95 -5.51 -6.60
C THR A 65 -2.24 -6.43 -7.59
N ARG A 66 -2.77 -7.64 -7.81
CA ARG A 66 -2.41 -8.47 -8.96
C ARG A 66 -2.89 -7.76 -10.22
N PHE A 67 -1.93 -7.23 -10.98
CA PHE A 67 -2.02 -7.07 -12.43
C PHE A 67 -2.97 -8.12 -12.99
N ASP A 68 -4.01 -7.68 -13.68
CA ASP A 68 -4.93 -8.52 -14.43
C ASP A 68 -4.12 -9.52 -15.28
N ILE A 69 -3.95 -10.75 -14.78
CA ILE A 69 -3.57 -11.89 -15.62
C ILE A 69 -4.75 -12.38 -16.46
N SER A 70 -5.87 -11.63 -16.44
CA SER A 70 -7.11 -11.90 -17.14
C SER A 70 -7.41 -10.90 -18.26
N ARG A 71 -6.51 -9.97 -18.64
CA ARG A 71 -6.71 -9.26 -19.93
C ARG A 71 -6.55 -10.24 -21.09
N PRO A 72 -7.45 -10.18 -22.09
CA PRO A 72 -7.79 -8.98 -22.87
C PRO A 72 -8.60 -7.92 -22.13
#